data_AF-E1R3A8-F1
#
_entry.id   AF-E1R3A8-F1
#
_cell.length_a   1.000
_cell.length_b   1.000
_cell.length_c   1.000
_cell.angle_alpha   90.00
_cell.angle_beta   90.00
_cell.angle_gamma   90.00
#
_symmetry.space_group_name_H-M   'P 1'
#
loop_
_entity.id
_entity.type
_entity.pdbx_description
1 polymer ?
#
loop_
_entity_poly.entity_id
_entity_poly.type
_entity_poly.pdbx_seq_one_letter_code
_entity_poly.pdbx_strand_id
1 'polypeptide(L)'
;MPWKMIFFLLIVFVIVLFIFFNIDTSSDISFGFVTYHDVPIFISLFLAFTAGVVITIPMILLGKGRKKREAKKFFSKKTRKEIPEEILSDIGEGDEPRK
;
A
#
# COMPACT_ATOMS: atom_id res chain seq x y z
N MET A 1 10.22 -12.26 23.26
CA MET A 1 10.86 -11.10 22.61
C MET A 1 11.28 -11.53 21.21
N PRO A 2 10.80 -10.87 20.14
CA PRO A 2 10.86 -11.34 18.74
C PRO A 2 12.27 -11.47 18.13
N TRP A 3 13.31 -11.24 18.93
CA TRP A 3 14.72 -11.25 18.51
C TRP A 3 15.22 -12.59 17.97
N LYS A 4 14.70 -13.71 18.46
CA LYS A 4 15.05 -15.05 17.95
C LYS A 4 14.52 -15.26 16.52
N MET A 5 13.38 -14.65 16.19
CA MET A 5 12.79 -14.71 14.85
C MET A 5 13.55 -13.82 13.88
N ILE A 6 13.95 -12.62 14.31
CA ILE A 6 14.75 -11.72 13.46
C ILE A 6 16.12 -12.34 13.13
N PHE A 7 16.75 -13.01 14.09
CA PHE A 7 18.04 -13.67 13.89
C PHE A 7 17.92 -14.90 12.98
N PHE A 8 16.88 -15.72 13.17
CA PHE A 8 16.58 -16.83 12.27
C PHE A 8 16.34 -16.34 10.83
N LEU A 9 15.56 -15.27 10.67
CA LEU A 9 15.28 -14.68 9.36
C LEU A 9 16.56 -14.12 8.71
N LEU A 10 17.43 -13.49 9.49
CA LEU A 10 18.73 -13.00 9.01
C LEU A 10 19.63 -14.14 8.54
N ILE A 11 19.70 -15.25 9.27
CA ILE A 11 20.48 -16.43 8.87
C ILE A 11 19.94 -17.01 7.56
N VAL A 12 18.63 -17.21 7.46
CA VAL A 12 18.00 -17.71 6.23
C VAL A 12 18.27 -16.78 5.06
N PHE A 13 18.18 -15.46 5.27
CA PHE A 13 18.50 -14.47 4.25
C PHE A 13 19.94 -14.58 3.75
N VAL A 14 20.92 -14.72 4.66
CA VAL A 14 22.34 -14.91 4.30
C VAL A 14 22.55 -16.21 3.52
N ILE A 15 21.90 -17.32 3.92
CA ILE A 15 21.97 -18.60 3.21
C ILE A 15 21.41 -18.47 1.79
N VAL A 16 20.26 -17.81 1.64
CA VAL A 16 19.64 -17.57 0.32
C VAL A 16 20.55 -16.70 -0.55
N LEU A 17 21.13 -15.62 0.00
CA LEU A 17 22.10 -14.80 -0.73
C LEU A 17 23.33 -15.60 -1.15
N PHE A 18 23.84 -16.47 -0.27
CA PHE A 18 25.00 -17.31 -0.58
C PHE A 18 24.71 -18.27 -1.74
N ILE A 19 23.56 -18.95 -1.70
CA ILE A 19 23.08 -19.82 -2.79
C ILE A 19 22.89 -19.02 -4.08
N PHE A 20 22.28 -17.85 -3.98
CA PHE A 20 22.02 -16.99 -5.11
C PHE A 20 23.29 -16.47 -5.78
N PHE A 21 24.32 -16.11 -5.01
CA PHE A 21 25.61 -15.69 -5.53
C PHE A 21 26.49 -16.85 -6.02
N ASN A 22 26.25 -18.08 -5.56
CA ASN A 22 27.01 -19.26 -6.00
C ASN A 22 26.34 -20.04 -7.13
N ILE A 23 25.05 -19.83 -7.40
CA ILE A 23 24.38 -20.46 -8.54
C ILE A 23 24.45 -19.53 -9.73
N ASP A 24 25.05 -20.03 -10.81
CA ASP A 24 24.99 -19.41 -12.13
C ASP A 24 23.58 -19.60 -12.70
N THR A 25 22.67 -18.72 -12.27
CA THR A 25 21.26 -18.75 -12.65
C THR A 25 21.06 -17.98 -13.95
N SER A 26 21.50 -18.58 -15.04
CA SER A 26 21.04 -18.22 -16.38
C SER A 26 19.59 -18.65 -16.56
N SER A 27 18.72 -17.73 -16.96
CA SER A 27 17.36 -18.07 -17.39
C SER A 27 17.09 -17.55 -18.79
N ASP A 28 16.52 -18.42 -19.60
CA ASP A 28 16.10 -18.07 -20.95
C ASP A 28 14.75 -17.34 -20.89
N ILE A 29 14.72 -16.10 -21.36
CA ILE A 29 13.51 -15.28 -21.39
C ILE A 29 13.05 -15.20 -22.83
N SER A 30 11.92 -15.83 -23.12
CA SER A 30 11.28 -15.74 -24.42
C SER A 30 10.15 -14.71 -24.40
N PHE A 31 10.23 -13.69 -25.26
CA PHE A 31 9.17 -12.70 -25.48
C PHE A 31 8.23 -13.11 -26.63
N GLY A 32 8.19 -14.40 -26.99
CA GLY A 32 7.34 -14.95 -28.06
C GLY A 32 7.91 -14.80 -29.48
N PHE A 33 8.75 -13.80 -29.74
CA PHE A 33 9.43 -13.60 -31.05
C PHE A 33 10.96 -13.61 -30.95
N VAL A 34 11.50 -13.29 -29.77
CA VAL A 34 12.94 -13.28 -29.48
C VAL A 34 13.17 -13.96 -28.13
N THR A 35 14.19 -14.83 -28.09
CA THR A 35 14.62 -15.51 -26.88
C THR A 35 15.98 -14.96 -26.48
N TYR A 36 16.06 -14.42 -25.28
CA TYR A 36 17.32 -14.00 -24.68
C TYR A 36 17.82 -15.13 -23.80
N HIS A 37 18.95 -15.70 -24.20
CA HIS A 37 19.64 -16.75 -23.47
C HIS A 37 20.58 -16.13 -22.43
N ASP A 38 20.79 -16.85 -21.33
CA ASP A 38 21.72 -16.45 -20.27
C ASP A 38 21.40 -15.11 -19.59
N VAL A 39 20.12 -14.80 -19.39
CA VAL A 39 19.75 -13.62 -18.60
C VAL A 39 19.84 -13.97 -17.11
N PRO A 40 20.65 -13.24 -16.31
CA PRO A 40 20.71 -13.49 -14.87
C PRO A 40 19.35 -13.29 -14.21
N ILE A 41 18.87 -14.29 -13.47
CA ILE A 41 17.54 -14.30 -12.84
C ILE A 41 17.29 -13.05 -11.97
N PHE A 42 18.33 -12.55 -11.31
CA PHE A 42 18.23 -11.38 -10.44
C PHE A 42 17.73 -10.13 -11.15
N ILE A 43 18.12 -9.93 -12.42
CA ILE A 43 17.73 -8.76 -13.22
C ILE A 43 16.23 -8.82 -13.51
N SER A 44 15.75 -9.98 -13.94
CA SER A 44 14.33 -10.23 -14.22
C SER A 44 13.46 -10.04 -12.97
N LEU A 45 13.93 -10.54 -11.84
CA LEU A 45 13.24 -10.42 -10.56
C LEU A 45 13.21 -8.98 -10.07
N PHE A 46 14.32 -8.25 -10.21
CA PHE A 46 14.40 -6.83 -9.89
C PHE A 46 13.46 -5.99 -10.75
N LEU A 47 13.38 -6.28 -12.06
CA LEU A 47 12.45 -5.59 -12.96
C LEU A 47 11.00 -5.86 -12.59
N ALA A 48 10.65 -7.13 -12.34
CA ALA A 48 9.29 -7.52 -11.96
C ALA A 48 8.86 -6.88 -10.63
N PHE A 49 9.76 -6.87 -9.64
CA PHE A 49 9.50 -6.22 -8.35
C PHE A 49 9.36 -4.71 -8.50
N THR A 50 10.29 -4.06 -9.20
CA THR A 50 10.24 -2.62 -9.47
C THR A 50 8.96 -2.23 -10.20
N ALA A 51 8.56 -2.98 -11.23
CA ALA A 51 7.30 -2.75 -11.93
C ALA A 51 6.09 -2.87 -10.99
N GLY A 52 6.05 -3.91 -10.14
CA GLY A 52 5.00 -4.07 -9.13
C GLY A 52 4.94 -2.89 -8.15
N VAL A 53 6.09 -2.40 -7.67
CA VAL A 53 6.17 -1.22 -6.79
C VAL A 53 5.70 0.04 -7.52
N VAL A 54 6.13 0.26 -8.75
CA VAL A 54 5.74 1.42 -9.57
C VAL A 54 4.24 1.44 -9.85
N ILE A 55 3.59 0.28 -10.02
CA ILE A 55 2.13 0.19 -10.21
C ILE A 55 1.38 0.39 -8.88
N THR A 56 1.91 -0.15 -7.78
CA THR A 56 1.24 -0.07 -6.46
C THR A 56 1.32 1.30 -5.83
N ILE A 57 2.41 2.06 -6.01
CA ILE A 57 2.56 3.43 -5.49
C ILE A 57 1.40 4.35 -5.92
N PRO A 58 1.10 4.56 -7.21
CA PRO A 58 -0.02 5.39 -7.62
C PRO A 58 -1.34 4.82 -7.12
N MET A 59 -1.54 3.49 -7.15
CA MET A 59 -2.77 2.86 -6.63
C MET A 59 -3.02 3.15 -5.14
N ILE A 60 -1.98 3.11 -4.31
CA ILE A 60 -2.06 3.42 -2.88
C ILE A 60 -2.29 4.92 -2.66
N LEU A 61 -1.57 5.78 -3.39
CA LEU A 61 -1.70 7.23 -3.26
C LEU A 61 -3.09 7.72 -3.73
N LEU A 62 -3.61 7.19 -4.83
CA LEU A 62 -4.96 7.47 -5.35
C LEU A 62 -6.05 6.87 -4.45
N GLY A 63 -5.81 5.72 -3.82
CA GLY A 63 -6.77 5.05 -2.92
C GLY A 63 -6.96 5.72 -1.55
N LYS A 64 -5.99 6.54 -1.10
CA LYS A 64 -5.99 7.19 0.22
C LYS A 64 -7.12 8.21 0.42
N GLY A 65 -7.71 8.72 -0.67
CA GLY A 65 -8.83 9.66 -0.64
C GLY A 65 -10.20 9.05 -0.28
N ARG A 66 -10.38 7.72 -0.41
CA ARG A 66 -11.69 7.08 -0.20
C ARG A 66 -11.98 6.80 1.28
N LYS A 67 -10.98 6.39 2.08
CA LYS A 67 -11.17 6.11 3.52
C LYS A 67 -11.50 7.34 4.37
N LYS A 68 -10.96 8.52 4.04
CA LYS A 68 -11.26 9.76 4.80
C LYS A 68 -12.69 10.28 4.58
N ARG A 69 -13.27 10.07 3.39
CA ARG A 69 -14.65 10.52 3.09
C ARG A 69 -15.71 9.69 3.79
N GLU A 70 -15.49 8.39 3.97
CA GLU A 70 -16.47 7.51 4.63
C GLU A 70 -16.49 7.73 6.14
N ALA A 71 -15.34 7.86 6.79
CA ALA A 71 -15.26 8.20 8.21
C ALA A 71 -15.98 9.53 8.53
N LYS A 72 -15.77 10.58 7.72
CA LYS A 72 -16.41 11.89 7.93
C LYS A 72 -17.95 11.84 7.82
N LYS A 73 -18.49 10.99 6.93
CA LYS A 73 -19.94 10.77 6.79
C LYS A 73 -20.54 9.99 7.97
N PHE A 74 -19.81 9.01 8.50
CA PHE A 74 -20.25 8.25 9.67
C PHE A 74 -20.29 9.11 10.94
N PHE A 75 -19.26 9.93 11.20
CA PHE A 75 -19.25 10.84 12.35
C PHE A 75 -20.34 11.91 12.25
N SER A 76 -20.51 12.54 11.09
CA SER A 76 -21.56 13.56 10.88
C SER A 76 -22.98 13.01 11.04
N LYS A 77 -23.24 11.77 10.62
CA LYS A 77 -24.56 11.13 10.75
C LYS A 77 -24.85 10.66 12.18
N LYS A 78 -23.82 10.29 12.95
CA LYS A 78 -23.96 9.90 14.37
C LYS A 78 -24.23 11.13 15.25
N THR A 79 -23.48 12.21 15.07
CA THR A 79 -23.66 13.47 15.81
C THR A 79 -25.03 14.11 15.54
N ARG A 80 -25.57 14.03 14.32
CA ARG A 80 -26.92 14.56 14.00
C ARG A 80 -28.08 13.73 14.58
N LYS A 81 -27.84 12.48 14.96
CA LYS A 81 -28.87 11.61 15.58
C LYS A 81 -28.93 11.73 17.10
N GLU A 82 -27.85 12.16 17.73
CA GLU A 82 -27.73 12.27 19.19
C GLU A 82 -28.17 13.65 19.72
N ILE A 83 -28.27 14.67 18.85
CA ILE A 83 -28.79 15.99 19.20
C ILE A 83 -30.30 16.04 18.88
N PRO A 84 -31.18 16.33 19.86
CA PRO A 84 -32.61 16.51 19.63
C PRO A 84 -32.87 17.58 18.56
N GLU A 85 -33.83 17.36 17.65
CA GLU A 85 -34.18 18.33 16.59
C GLU A 85 -34.55 19.71 17.13
N GLU A 86 -35.05 19.77 18.36
CA GLU A 86 -35.41 20.98 19.09
C GLU A 86 -34.20 21.91 19.36
N ILE A 87 -33.01 21.36 19.62
CA ILE A 87 -31.78 22.15 19.81
C ILE A 87 -31.20 22.62 18.46
N LEU A 88 -31.49 21.89 17.37
CA LEU A 88 -31.04 22.26 16.03
C LEU A 88 -31.90 23.38 15.43
N SER A 89 -33.18 23.48 15.80
CA SER A 89 -34.03 24.63 15.45
C SER A 89 -33.59 25.90 16.18
N ASP A 90 -33.17 25.80 17.44
CA ASP A 90 -32.75 26.96 18.24
C ASP A 90 -31.43 27.60 17.75
N ILE A 91 -30.52 26.79 17.18
CA ILE A 91 -29.25 27.29 16.63
C ILE A 91 -29.44 27.98 15.26
N GLY A 92 -30.52 27.67 14.54
CA GLY A 92 -30.81 28.22 13.22
C GLY A 92 -31.33 29.66 13.22
N GLU A 93 -31.64 30.23 14.38
CA GLU A 93 -32.36 31.50 14.50
C GLU A 93 -31.50 32.66 15.06
N GLY A 94 -30.23 32.39 15.38
CA GLY A 94 -29.35 33.35 16.09
C GLY A 94 -28.30 34.10 15.28
N ASP A 95 -27.97 33.68 14.05
CA ASP A 95 -26.86 34.24 13.26
C ASP A 95 -27.34 34.92 11.96
N GLU A 96 -28.33 35.82 12.07
CA GLU A 96 -28.45 36.88 11.06
C GLU A 96 -27.52 38.03 11.47
N PRO A 97 -26.43 38.30 10.73
CA PRO A 97 -25.55 39.41 11.06
C PRO A 97 -26.35 40.71 10.89
N ARG A 98 -26.59 41.41 12.01
CA ARG A 98 -27.08 42.79 11.96
C ARG A 98 -26.12 43.60 11.09
N LYS A 99 -26.70 44.15 10.02
CA LYS A 99 -26.09 45.00 8.98
C LYS A 99 -25.08 46.02 9.52
#